data_AF-A0A959TCX0-F1
#
_entry.id   AF-A0A959TCX0-F1
#
_cell.length_a   1.000
_cell.length_b   1.000
_cell.length_c   1.000
_cell.angle_alpha   90.00
_cell.angle_beta   90.00
_cell.angle_gamma   90.00
#
_symmetry.space_group_name_H-M   'P 1'
#
loop_
_entity.id
_entity.type
_entity.pdbx_description
1 polymer ?
#
loop_
_entity_poly.entity_id
_entity_poly.type
_entity_poly.pdbx_seq_one_letter_code
_entity_poly.pdbx_strand_id
1 'polypeptide(L)' 'MRIPALSLLALSSLTAFAQTPVTIELVPWATGLSGPVDIAHAGDDRLFVVEQPGVIKIISDSMTVLPTPFLNITAQVND' A
#
# COMPACT_ATOMS: atom_id res chain seq x y z
N MET A 1 -28.76 56.09 -4.19
CA MET A 1 -29.12 54.66 -4.27
C MET A 1 -28.21 53.90 -3.31
N ARG A 2 -28.71 53.56 -2.11
CA ARG A 2 -27.92 52.92 -1.03
C ARG A 2 -28.10 51.40 -1.19
N ILE A 3 -27.07 50.71 -1.66
CA ILE A 3 -27.08 49.24 -1.75
C ILE A 3 -27.15 48.73 -0.29
N PRO A 4 -28.13 47.91 0.12
CA PRO A 4 -28.20 47.47 1.50
C PRO A 4 -27.01 46.57 1.79
N ALA A 5 -26.24 46.89 2.84
CA ALA A 5 -25.10 46.10 3.33
C ALA A 5 -25.48 44.63 3.64
N LEU A 6 -26.77 44.33 3.71
CA LEU A 6 -27.33 42.99 3.90
C LEU A 6 -27.20 42.09 2.67
N SER A 7 -27.03 42.65 1.46
CA SER A 7 -26.87 41.86 0.22
C SER A 7 -25.46 41.29 0.03
N LEU A 8 -24.47 41.75 0.82
CA LEU A 8 -23.09 41.26 0.76
C LEU A 8 -22.84 40.09 1.73
N LEU A 9 -23.72 39.86 2.70
CA LEU A 9 -23.60 38.79 3.69
C LEU A 9 -24.15 37.44 3.19
N ALA A 10 -24.85 37.42 2.05
CA ALA A 10 -25.36 36.19 1.44
C ALA A 10 -24.28 35.42 0.64
N LEU A 11 -23.08 35.99 0.46
CA LEU A 11 -21.98 35.37 -0.28
C LEU A 11 -21.03 34.54 0.60
N SER A 12 -21.19 34.58 1.93
CA SER A 12 -20.26 33.94 2.88
C SER A 12 -20.56 32.46 3.18
N SER A 13 -21.56 31.88 2.52
CA SER A 13 -22.00 30.49 2.76
C SER A 13 -21.56 29.52 1.65
N LEU A 14 -20.49 29.83 0.92
CA LEU A 14 -19.82 28.81 0.09
C LEU A 14 -18.94 27.96 1.00
N THR A 15 -19.27 26.69 1.13
CA THR A 15 -18.36 25.69 1.71
C THR A 15 -17.09 25.65 0.86
N ALA A 16 -16.05 26.35 1.31
CA ALA A 16 -14.73 26.29 0.70
C ALA A 16 -14.05 24.98 1.13
N PHE A 17 -13.97 24.01 0.22
CA PHE A 17 -13.12 22.85 0.40
C PHE A 17 -11.67 23.27 0.14
N ALA A 18 -10.91 23.54 1.20
CA ALA A 18 -9.51 23.94 1.11
C ALA A 18 -8.55 22.77 0.78
N GLN A 19 -9.01 21.52 0.97
CA GLN A 19 -8.24 20.32 0.69
C GLN A 19 -9.14 19.23 0.12
N THR A 20 -8.67 18.57 -0.93
CA THR A 20 -9.25 17.32 -1.44
C THR A 20 -8.81 16.17 -0.52
N PRO A 21 -9.72 15.32 -0.03
CA PRO A 21 -9.34 14.11 0.70
C PRO A 21 -8.42 13.24 -0.16
N VAL A 22 -7.39 12.67 0.46
CA VAL A 22 -6.57 11.65 -0.19
C VAL A 22 -7.40 10.36 -0.25
N THR A 23 -7.62 9.86 -1.46
CA THR A 23 -8.21 8.53 -1.67
C THR A 23 -7.08 7.52 -1.75
N ILE A 24 -7.09 6.52 -0.87
CA ILE A 24 -6.16 5.40 -0.91
C ILE A 24 -6.89 4.18 -1.44
N GLU A 25 -6.28 3.52 -2.41
CA GLU A 25 -6.74 2.23 -2.93
C GLU A 25 -5.69 1.17 -2.62
N LEU A 26 -6.15 -0.01 -2.20
CA LEU A 26 -5.30 -1.18 -2.03
C LEU A 26 -5.34 -2.00 -3.31
N VAL A 27 -4.22 -2.04 -4.03
CA VAL A 27 -4.05 -2.86 -5.23
C VAL A 27 -3.29 -4.13 -4.85
N PRO A 28 -3.81 -5.33 -5.12
CA PRO A 28 -3.08 -6.57 -4.91
C PRO A 28 -1.80 -6.60 -5.76
N TRP A 29 -0.65 -6.71 -5.10
CA TRP A 29 0.65 -6.80 -5.79
C TRP A 29 1.01 -8.24 -6.16
N ALA A 30 0.76 -9.20 -5.27
CA ALA A 30 1.02 -10.62 -5.49
C ALA A 30 0.04 -11.47 -4.68
N THR A 31 -0.18 -12.71 -5.12
CA THR A 31 -1.04 -13.69 -4.44
C THR A 31 -0.27 -15.00 -4.22
N GLY A 32 -0.83 -15.93 -3.44
CA GLY A 32 -0.20 -17.23 -3.18
C GLY A 32 0.87 -17.22 -2.08
N LEU A 33 0.94 -16.16 -1.28
CA LEU A 33 1.77 -16.06 -0.08
C LEU A 33 1.02 -16.65 1.13
N SER A 34 1.75 -17.27 2.06
CA SER A 34 1.21 -17.91 3.25
C SER A 34 1.90 -17.39 4.52
N GLY A 35 1.18 -16.64 5.34
CA GLY A 35 1.69 -16.05 6.58
C GLY A 35 2.91 -15.14 6.38
N PRO A 36 2.86 -14.11 5.50
CA PRO A 36 3.96 -13.18 5.33
C PRO A 36 4.19 -12.37 6.63
N VAL A 37 5.45 -12.24 7.04
CA VAL A 37 5.87 -11.53 8.27
C VAL A 37 6.83 -10.37 8.02
N ASP A 38 7.51 -10.34 6.87
CA ASP A 38 8.38 -9.23 6.47
C ASP A 38 8.51 -9.16 4.94
N ILE A 39 8.90 -7.98 4.43
CA ILE A 39 9.16 -7.74 3.01
C ILE A 39 10.31 -6.73 2.84
N ALA A 40 11.26 -7.07 1.97
CA ALA A 40 12.38 -6.20 1.63
C ALA A 40 12.75 -6.31 0.15
N HIS A 41 13.55 -5.36 -0.35
CA HIS A 41 14.21 -5.46 -1.65
C HIS A 41 15.73 -5.47 -1.46
N ALA A 42 16.47 -6.00 -2.44
CA ALA A 42 17.93 -6.14 -2.36
C ALA A 42 18.69 -5.00 -3.07
N GLY A 43 18.06 -3.84 -3.22
CA GLY A 43 18.55 -2.75 -4.08
C GLY A 43 18.22 -2.93 -5.57
N ASP A 44 17.45 -3.96 -5.93
CA ASP A 44 16.84 -4.17 -7.25
C ASP A 44 15.30 -4.20 -7.15
N ASP A 45 14.61 -4.45 -8.27
CA ASP A 45 13.14 -4.42 -8.37
C ASP A 45 12.43 -5.65 -7.76
N ARG A 46 13.19 -6.64 -7.27
CA ARG A 46 12.60 -7.85 -6.69
C ARG A 46 12.22 -7.61 -5.25
N LEU A 47 11.07 -8.15 -4.86
CA LEU A 47 10.66 -8.20 -3.46
C LEU A 47 10.93 -9.58 -2.88
N PHE A 48 11.51 -9.61 -1.69
CA PHE A 48 11.78 -10.79 -0.90
C PHE A 48 10.80 -10.80 0.26
N VAL A 49 9.86 -11.72 0.23
CA VAL A 49 8.83 -11.85 1.27
C VAL A 49 9.21 -13.00 2.20
N VAL A 50 9.30 -12.71 3.49
CA VAL A 50 9.50 -13.72 4.53
C VAL A 50 8.14 -14.29 4.92
N GLU A 51 7.98 -15.60 4.81
CA GLU A 51 6.83 -16.34 5.28
C GLU A 51 7.16 -16.98 6.64
N GLN A 52 6.21 -16.92 7.58
CA GLN A 52 6.34 -17.42 8.96
C GLN A 52 6.96 -18.82 9.08
N PRO A 53 6.69 -19.80 8.18
CA PRO A 53 7.31 -21.13 8.26
C PRO A 53 8.82 -21.15 8.00
N GLY A 54 9.49 -20.02 7.74
CA GLY A 54 10.92 -19.97 7.44
C GLY A 54 11.26 -20.05 5.95
N VAL A 55 10.40 -19.50 5.09
CA VAL A 55 10.61 -19.45 3.64
C VAL A 55 10.74 -18.00 3.19
N ILE A 56 11.71 -17.72 2.31
CA ILE A 56 11.80 -16.42 1.63
C ILE A 56 11.37 -16.62 0.18
N LYS A 57 10.22 -16.05 -0.20
CA LYS A 57 9.71 -16.02 -1.57
C LYS A 57 10.24 -14.81 -2.32
N ILE A 58 10.41 -14.92 -3.64
CA ILE A 58 10.76 -13.80 -4.51
C ILE A 58 9.51 -13.42 -5.31
N ILE A 59 9.14 -12.15 -5.30
CA ILE A 59 8.22 -11.55 -6.27
C ILE A 59 9.07 -10.84 -7.32
N SER A 60 8.89 -11.20 -8.59
CA SER A 60 9.59 -10.54 -9.71
C SER A 60 9.07 -9.12 -9.96
N ASP A 61 9.80 -8.38 -10.79
CA ASP A 61 9.39 -7.10 -11.36
C ASP A 61 8.00 -7.14 -12.04
N SER A 62 7.64 -8.31 -12.56
CA SER A 62 6.38 -8.60 -13.26
C SER A 62 5.28 -9.10 -12.30
N MET A 63 5.37 -8.74 -11.01
CA MET A 63 4.35 -9.02 -9.98
C MET A 63 4.06 -10.53 -9.79
N THR A 64 5.01 -11.40 -10.16
CA THR A 64 4.83 -12.85 -10.12
C THR A 64 5.66 -13.46 -8.99
N VAL A 65 5.04 -14.28 -8.14
CA VAL A 65 5.76 -15.09 -7.15
C VAL A 65 6.52 -16.20 -7.87
N LEU A 66 7.85 -16.21 -7.75
CA LEU A 66 8.68 -17.24 -8.36
C LEU A 66 8.43 -18.60 -7.67
N PRO A 67 8.41 -19.71 -8.44
CA PRO A 67 8.12 -21.03 -7.89
C PRO A 67 9.21 -21.54 -6.94
N THR A 68 10.47 -21.23 -7.25
CA THR A 68 11.62 -21.58 -6.39
C THR A 68 11.83 -20.45 -5.37
N PRO A 69 11.79 -20.75 -4.05
CA PRO A 69 12.08 -19.74 -3.04
C PRO A 69 13.56 -19.33 -3.09
N PHE A 70 13.86 -18.14 -2.59
CA PHE A 70 15.23 -17.68 -2.38
C PHE A 70 15.94 -18.50 -1.31
N LEU A 71 15.25 -18.73 -0.18
CA LEU A 71 15.76 -19.49 0.95
C LEU A 71 14.61 -20.31 1.54
N ASN A 72 14.92 -21.51 1.99
CA ASN A 72 14.02 -22.37 2.73
C ASN A 72 14.76 -22.98 3.91
N ILE A 73 14.41 -22.54 5.12
CA ILE A 73 14.93 -23.04 6.39
C ILE A 73 13.82 -23.61 7.27
N THR A 74 12.72 -24.10 6.68
CA THR A 74 11.60 -24.69 7.44
C THR A 74 12.05 -25.77 8.42
N ALA A 75 13.10 -26.54 8.09
CA ALA A 75 13.68 -27.55 8.97
C ALA A 75 14.37 -26.99 10.24
N GLN A 76 14.55 -25.67 10.34
CA GLN A 76 15.22 -24.98 11.44
C GLN A 76 14.27 -24.06 12.23
N VAL A 77 13.01 -23.95 11.80
CA VAL A 77 11.98 -23.14 12.44
C VAL A 77 11.06 -24.05 13.24
N ASN A 78 10.79 -23.68 14.49
CA ASN A 78 9.82 -24.36 15.32
C ASN A 78 8.45 -23.68 15.19
N ASP A 79 7.38 -24.48 15.23
CA ASP A 79 5.99 -24.02 15.22
C ASP A 79 5.60 -23.24 16.49
#